data_AF-A0A4S4B5P0-F1
#
_entry.id   AF-A0A4S4B5P0-F1
#
_cell.length_a   1.000
_cell.length_b   1.000
_cell.length_c   1.000
_cell.angle_alpha   90.00
_cell.angle_beta   90.00
_cell.angle_gamma   90.00
#
_symmetry.space_group_name_H-M   'P 1'
#
loop_
_entity.id
_entity.type
_entity.pdbx_description
1 polymer ?
#
loop_
_entity_poly.entity_id
_entity_poly.type
_entity_poly.pdbx_seq_one_letter_code
_entity_poly.pdbx_strand_id
1 'polypeptide(L)'
;MPTPFSLLERRILNAKGVSDDQLERLHELGIAAREDFVTVGDPETLVELLPDLGAEVAGRVLAWALPAALPSAAAPLDTAPLNGAPTLASPLIVNTSDAVYCVHCQFKQPKDYGVGDLCSNCGLQAEPIETCYWCASSGPGKFCRVCGAQFVSTAELSLALLLRRDGVAKDDIPRKLDALNASEKDALWGRVRRARL
;
A
#
# COMPACT_ATOMS: atom_id res chain seq x y z
N MET A 1 -7.67 -13.19 41.45
CA MET A 1 -8.97 -12.58 41.11
C MET A 1 -8.86 -12.11 39.68
N PRO A 2 -9.55 -12.74 38.72
CA PRO A 2 -9.53 -12.28 37.34
C PRO A 2 -10.12 -10.86 37.27
N THR A 3 -9.37 -9.93 36.67
CA THR A 3 -9.74 -8.53 36.55
C THR A 3 -10.96 -8.42 35.65
N PRO A 4 -12.06 -7.74 36.04
CA PRO A 4 -13.25 -7.67 35.21
C PRO A 4 -12.97 -6.95 33.89
N PHE A 5 -13.78 -7.27 32.87
CA PHE A 5 -13.75 -6.59 31.58
C PHE A 5 -13.76 -5.07 31.75
N SER A 6 -12.92 -4.38 30.98
CA SER A 6 -12.94 -2.92 30.94
C SER A 6 -14.30 -2.39 30.46
N LEU A 7 -14.62 -1.14 30.79
CA LEU A 7 -15.87 -0.50 30.32
C LEU A 7 -16.00 -0.51 28.79
N LEU A 8 -14.88 -0.46 28.07
CA LEU A 8 -14.85 -0.52 26.62
C LEU A 8 -15.19 -1.92 26.11
N GLU A 9 -14.55 -2.96 26.67
CA GLU A 9 -14.79 -4.36 26.27
C GLU A 9 -16.23 -4.78 26.56
N ARG A 10 -16.79 -4.41 27.72
CA ARG A 10 -18.21 -4.67 28.04
C ARG A 10 -19.15 -4.04 27.02
N ARG A 11 -18.90 -2.77 26.64
CA ARG A 11 -19.73 -2.09 25.62
C ARG A 11 -19.63 -2.77 24.26
N ILE A 12 -18.44 -3.27 23.89
CA ILE A 12 -18.25 -4.00 22.64
C ILE A 12 -19.00 -5.33 22.67
N LEU A 13 -18.87 -6.11 23.74
CA LEU A 13 -19.56 -7.40 23.89
C LEU A 13 -21.09 -7.24 23.90
N ASN A 14 -21.61 -6.23 24.61
CA ASN A 14 -23.03 -5.89 24.59
C ASN A 14 -23.50 -5.50 23.18
N ALA A 15 -22.69 -4.73 22.43
CA ALA A 15 -22.98 -4.38 21.05
C ALA A 15 -22.93 -5.59 20.10
N LYS A 16 -22.21 -6.67 20.45
CA LYS A 16 -22.22 -7.94 19.70
C LYS A 16 -23.39 -8.84 20.05
N GLY A 17 -24.13 -8.52 21.11
CA GLY A 17 -25.33 -9.23 21.54
C GLY A 17 -25.11 -10.15 22.74
N VAL A 18 -24.01 -10.00 23.48
CA VAL A 18 -23.79 -10.69 24.77
C VAL A 18 -24.56 -9.93 25.85
N SER A 19 -25.36 -10.62 26.68
CA SER A 19 -26.07 -9.99 27.81
C SER A 19 -25.16 -9.82 29.04
N ASP A 20 -25.54 -8.94 29.97
CA ASP A 20 -24.76 -8.75 31.20
C ASP A 20 -24.70 -10.06 32.03
N ASP A 21 -25.76 -10.88 32.05
CA ASP A 21 -25.77 -12.20 32.71
C ASP A 21 -24.75 -13.18 32.08
N GLN A 22 -24.58 -13.11 30.74
CA GLN A 22 -23.60 -13.92 30.03
C GLN A 22 -22.16 -13.45 30.29
N LEU A 23 -21.96 -12.13 30.48
CA LEU A 23 -20.66 -11.58 30.86
C LEU A 23 -20.23 -12.03 32.26
N GLU A 24 -21.17 -12.13 33.20
CA GLU A 24 -20.90 -12.66 34.54
C GLU A 24 -20.49 -14.14 34.49
N ARG A 25 -21.18 -14.96 33.68
CA ARG A 25 -20.79 -16.36 33.48
C ARG A 25 -19.42 -16.53 32.81
N LEU A 26 -19.06 -15.67 31.86
CA LEU A 26 -17.70 -15.65 31.29
C LEU A 26 -16.64 -15.38 32.36
N HIS A 27 -16.93 -14.45 33.29
CA HIS A 27 -16.04 -14.15 34.40
C HIS A 27 -15.87 -15.33 35.36
N GLU A 28 -16.96 -16.05 35.67
CA GLU A 28 -16.91 -17.29 36.48
C GLU A 28 -16.09 -18.40 35.82
N LEU A 29 -16.13 -18.48 34.48
CA LEU A 29 -15.30 -19.40 33.68
C LEU A 29 -13.85 -18.93 33.53
N GLY A 30 -13.47 -17.79 34.11
CA GLY A 30 -12.13 -17.25 34.07
C GLY A 30 -11.79 -16.44 32.81
N ILE A 31 -12.78 -16.13 31.97
CA ILE A 31 -12.65 -15.29 30.78
C ILE A 31 -13.01 -13.85 31.19
N ALA A 32 -12.02 -13.03 31.48
CA ALA A 32 -12.22 -11.70 32.05
C ALA A 32 -11.55 -10.57 31.25
N ALA A 33 -10.70 -10.93 30.28
CA ALA A 33 -10.09 -10.02 29.32
C ALA A 33 -10.20 -10.55 27.89
N ARG A 34 -9.98 -9.66 26.91
CA ARG A 34 -9.93 -10.04 25.49
C ARG A 34 -8.94 -11.18 25.21
N GLU A 35 -7.83 -11.22 25.93
CA GLU A 35 -6.75 -12.20 25.76
C GLU A 35 -7.18 -13.62 26.15
N ASP A 36 -8.12 -13.76 27.08
CA ASP A 36 -8.57 -15.06 27.59
C ASP A 36 -9.36 -15.84 26.53
N PHE A 37 -9.97 -15.15 25.56
CA PHE A 37 -10.66 -15.77 24.42
C PHE A 37 -9.71 -16.57 23.51
N VAL A 38 -8.39 -16.37 23.61
CA VAL A 38 -7.39 -17.22 22.94
C VAL A 38 -7.48 -18.67 23.42
N THR A 39 -7.82 -18.90 24.69
CA THR A 39 -8.00 -20.24 25.26
C THR A 39 -9.24 -20.94 24.72
N VAL A 40 -10.29 -20.17 24.37
CA VAL A 40 -11.52 -20.69 23.77
C VAL A 40 -11.30 -21.05 22.31
N GLY A 41 -10.58 -20.21 21.55
CA GLY A 41 -10.05 -20.52 20.23
C GLY A 41 -11.06 -20.58 19.08
N ASP A 42 -12.25 -21.15 19.29
CA ASP A 42 -13.25 -21.40 18.26
C ASP A 42 -14.70 -21.13 18.75
N PRO A 43 -15.63 -20.80 17.85
CA PRO A 43 -16.99 -20.42 18.22
C PRO A 43 -17.83 -21.58 18.73
N GLU A 44 -17.48 -22.83 18.41
CA GLU A 44 -18.20 -24.01 18.88
C GLU A 44 -17.91 -24.22 20.37
N THR A 45 -16.64 -24.16 20.77
CA THR A 45 -16.20 -24.20 22.17
C THR A 45 -16.82 -23.08 23.00
N LEU A 46 -16.98 -21.87 22.43
CA LEU A 46 -17.65 -20.77 23.13
C LEU A 46 -19.15 -21.03 23.36
N VAL A 47 -19.83 -21.67 22.40
CA VAL A 47 -21.25 -22.07 22.54
C VAL A 47 -21.40 -23.25 23.48
N GLU A 48 -20.43 -24.17 23.54
CA GLU A 48 -20.43 -25.26 24.53
C GLU A 48 -20.29 -24.74 25.96
N LEU A 49 -19.47 -23.71 26.17
CA LEU A 49 -19.30 -23.03 27.45
C LEU A 49 -20.52 -22.18 27.83
N LEU A 50 -21.22 -21.62 26.84
CA LEU A 50 -22.42 -20.82 27.01
C LEU A 50 -23.51 -21.24 26.01
N PRO A 51 -24.30 -22.28 26.32
CA PRO A 51 -25.31 -22.80 25.38
C PRO A 51 -26.44 -21.81 25.08
N ASP A 52 -26.62 -20.80 25.93
CA ASP A 52 -27.57 -19.70 25.73
C ASP A 52 -27.04 -18.63 24.75
N LEU A 53 -25.79 -18.74 24.31
CA LEU A 53 -25.16 -17.86 23.32
C LEU A 53 -25.38 -18.41 21.92
N GLY A 54 -26.04 -17.63 21.05
CA GLY A 54 -26.22 -18.04 19.66
C GLY A 54 -24.88 -18.16 18.92
N ALA A 55 -24.75 -19.16 18.04
CA ALA A 55 -23.53 -19.39 17.24
C ALA A 55 -23.06 -18.15 16.45
N GLU A 56 -24.01 -17.36 15.95
CA GLU A 56 -23.74 -16.07 15.29
C GLU A 56 -23.11 -15.03 16.23
N VAL A 57 -23.56 -14.99 17.49
CA VAL A 57 -23.00 -14.07 18.50
C VAL A 57 -21.60 -14.53 18.89
N ALA A 58 -21.41 -15.84 19.09
CA ALA A 58 -20.11 -16.43 19.40
C ALA A 58 -19.06 -16.13 18.32
N GLY A 59 -19.43 -16.30 17.04
CA GLY A 59 -18.57 -15.95 15.91
C GLY A 59 -18.18 -14.47 15.88
N ARG A 60 -19.13 -13.56 16.15
CA ARG A 60 -18.85 -12.12 16.20
C ARG A 60 -17.97 -11.71 17.39
N VAL A 61 -18.11 -12.39 18.53
CA VAL A 61 -17.29 -12.16 19.72
C VAL A 61 -15.86 -12.60 19.46
N LEU A 62 -15.63 -13.80 18.92
CA LEU A 62 -14.28 -14.30 18.64
C LEU A 62 -13.60 -13.59 17.48
N ALA A 63 -14.34 -13.17 16.45
CA ALA A 63 -13.80 -12.33 15.38
C ALA A 63 -13.29 -10.97 15.89
N TRP A 64 -13.85 -10.47 16.99
CA TRP A 64 -13.32 -9.28 17.67
C TRP A 64 -12.17 -9.64 18.62
N ALA A 65 -12.33 -10.70 19.41
CA ALA A 65 -11.43 -11.03 20.50
C ALA A 65 -10.08 -11.56 19.99
N LEU A 66 -10.10 -12.49 19.03
CA LEU A 66 -8.91 -13.09 18.46
C LEU A 66 -8.27 -12.17 17.42
N PRO A 67 -6.93 -12.06 17.37
CA PRO A 67 -6.27 -11.51 16.20
C PRO A 67 -6.66 -12.40 15.00
N ALA A 68 -6.94 -11.79 13.84
CA ALA A 68 -7.31 -12.53 12.64
C ALA A 68 -6.29 -13.67 12.41
N ALA A 69 -6.71 -14.89 12.72
CA ALA A 69 -5.85 -16.05 12.61
C ALA A 69 -5.43 -16.16 11.15
N LEU A 70 -4.12 -16.15 10.89
CA LEU A 70 -3.58 -16.71 9.66
C LEU A 70 -4.17 -18.13 9.54
N PRO A 71 -4.71 -18.52 8.37
CA PRO A 71 -5.42 -19.79 8.25
C PRO A 71 -4.46 -20.93 8.63
N SER A 72 -4.77 -21.56 9.77
CA SER A 72 -4.07 -22.72 10.29
C SER A 72 -4.30 -23.89 9.35
N ALA A 73 -3.23 -24.35 8.71
CA ALA A 73 -3.24 -25.50 7.83
C ALA A 73 -3.25 -26.79 8.67
N ALA A 74 -4.43 -27.31 9.03
CA ALA A 74 -4.59 -28.70 9.45
C ALA A 74 -6.06 -29.13 9.53
N ALA A 75 -6.56 -29.84 8.52
CA ALA A 75 -7.40 -31.05 8.66
C ALA A 75 -7.80 -31.62 7.27
N PRO A 76 -8.07 -32.93 7.16
CA PRO A 76 -7.79 -33.74 5.98
C PRO A 76 -8.93 -33.81 4.97
N LEU A 77 -8.52 -34.18 3.75
CA LEU A 77 -9.35 -34.56 2.60
C LEU A 77 -10.41 -35.60 2.97
N ASP A 78 -11.68 -35.27 2.70
CA ASP A 78 -12.68 -36.27 2.38
C ASP A 78 -13.56 -35.80 1.21
N THR A 79 -13.77 -36.73 0.29
CA THR A 79 -14.37 -36.59 -1.04
C THR A 79 -15.89 -36.63 -1.02
N ALA A 80 -16.57 -35.63 -1.62
CA ALA A 80 -17.77 -35.79 -2.47
C ALA A 80 -18.30 -34.43 -2.97
N PRO A 81 -18.87 -34.33 -4.19
CA PRO A 81 -19.34 -33.06 -4.77
C PRO A 81 -20.80 -32.80 -4.39
N LEU A 82 -21.08 -31.67 -3.75
CA LEU A 82 -22.45 -31.17 -3.58
C LEU A 82 -22.50 -29.67 -3.91
N ASN A 83 -23.42 -29.34 -4.82
CA ASN A 83 -23.79 -27.99 -5.21
C ASN A 83 -24.08 -27.11 -3.99
N GLY A 84 -23.29 -26.05 -3.82
CA GLY A 84 -23.51 -25.03 -2.81
C GLY A 84 -22.25 -24.19 -2.64
N ALA A 85 -22.22 -23.00 -3.24
CA ALA A 85 -21.06 -22.11 -3.22
C ALA A 85 -20.64 -21.69 -1.80
N PRO A 86 -19.37 -21.84 -1.41
CA PRO A 86 -18.78 -21.06 -0.34
C PRO A 86 -18.07 -19.85 -0.97
N THR A 87 -18.73 -18.69 -1.03
CA THR A 87 -18.12 -17.45 -1.52
C THR A 87 -17.36 -16.76 -0.37
N LEU A 88 -16.27 -17.38 0.08
CA LEU A 88 -15.21 -16.71 0.85
C LEU A 88 -13.85 -17.12 0.30
N ALA A 89 -13.73 -17.14 -1.03
CA ALA A 89 -12.42 -17.05 -1.66
C ALA A 89 -12.04 -15.57 -1.65
N SER A 90 -11.03 -15.19 -0.86
CA SER A 90 -10.27 -13.98 -1.16
C SER A 90 -9.96 -13.99 -2.66
N PRO A 91 -10.20 -12.91 -3.40
CA PRO A 91 -10.02 -12.95 -4.85
C PRO A 91 -8.58 -13.37 -5.11
N LEU A 92 -8.39 -14.55 -5.70
CA LEU A 92 -7.10 -14.96 -6.23
C LEU A 92 -6.81 -13.99 -7.38
N ILE A 93 -6.06 -12.93 -7.09
CA ILE A 93 -5.67 -11.94 -8.09
C ILE A 93 -4.55 -12.57 -8.93
N VAL A 94 -4.94 -13.30 -9.97
CA VAL A 94 -4.02 -13.79 -10.98
C VAL A 94 -3.64 -12.62 -11.88
N ASN A 95 -2.44 -12.08 -11.68
CA ASN A 95 -1.85 -11.12 -12.60
C ASN A 95 -1.08 -11.87 -13.68
N THR A 96 -1.32 -11.55 -14.95
CA THR A 96 -0.42 -11.97 -16.02
C THR A 96 0.94 -11.30 -15.88
N SER A 97 1.98 -11.98 -16.37
CA SER A 97 3.36 -11.50 -16.37
C SER A 97 3.57 -10.18 -17.12
N ASP A 98 2.63 -9.83 -18.00
CA ASP A 98 2.62 -8.60 -18.80
C ASP A 98 1.80 -7.46 -18.16
N ALA A 99 1.41 -7.60 -16.89
CA ALA A 99 0.69 -6.55 -16.18
C ALA A 99 1.58 -5.31 -16.02
N VAL A 100 1.07 -4.17 -16.47
CA VAL A 100 1.72 -2.87 -16.31
C VAL A 100 1.12 -2.15 -15.10
N TYR A 101 1.96 -1.49 -14.31
CA TYR A 101 1.56 -0.80 -13.09
C TYR A 101 2.00 0.66 -13.14
N CYS A 102 1.19 1.55 -12.55
CA CYS A 102 1.56 2.94 -12.41
C CYS A 102 2.76 3.08 -11.48
N VAL A 103 3.80 3.80 -11.90
CA VAL A 103 5.01 4.06 -11.10
C VAL A 103 4.73 4.83 -9.81
N HIS A 104 3.66 5.63 -9.77
CA HIS A 104 3.32 6.50 -8.63
C HIS A 104 2.43 5.81 -7.60
N CYS A 105 1.37 5.13 -8.04
CA CYS A 105 0.36 4.55 -7.14
C CYS A 105 0.25 3.03 -7.20
N GLN A 106 1.05 2.37 -8.05
CA GLN A 106 1.05 0.92 -8.25
C GLN A 106 -0.31 0.33 -8.67
N PHE A 107 -1.25 1.17 -9.13
CA PHE A 107 -2.51 0.70 -9.69
C PHE A 107 -2.27 0.05 -11.05
N LYS A 108 -2.89 -1.11 -11.28
CA LYS A 108 -2.80 -1.86 -12.54
C LYS A 108 -3.37 -1.03 -13.68
N GLN A 109 -2.60 -0.87 -14.73
CA GLN A 109 -2.97 -0.09 -15.91
C GLN A 109 -3.31 -1.00 -17.09
N PRO A 110 -3.99 -0.47 -18.13
CA PRO A 110 -4.15 -1.13 -19.42
C PRO A 110 -2.82 -1.56 -20.05
N LYS A 111 -2.84 -2.53 -20.97
CA LYS A 111 -1.62 -3.07 -21.59
C LYS A 111 -0.91 -2.07 -22.51
N ASP A 112 -1.66 -1.11 -23.03
CA ASP A 112 -1.19 0.00 -23.85
C ASP A 112 -0.68 1.19 -23.02
N TYR A 113 -0.74 1.13 -21.68
CA TYR A 113 -0.21 2.17 -20.80
C TYR A 113 1.30 2.29 -20.95
N GLY A 114 1.74 3.43 -21.46
CA GLY A 114 3.12 3.73 -21.77
C GLY A 114 3.54 5.12 -21.32
N VAL A 115 4.72 5.51 -21.79
CA VAL A 115 5.37 6.78 -21.45
C VAL A 115 4.52 7.94 -21.97
N GLY A 116 4.17 8.87 -21.09
CA GLY A 116 3.33 10.03 -21.42
C GLY A 116 1.84 9.88 -21.13
N ASP A 117 1.34 8.67 -20.86
CA ASP A 117 -0.08 8.42 -20.53
C ASP A 117 -0.43 8.86 -19.12
N LEU A 118 -1.70 9.16 -18.85
CA LEU A 118 -2.17 9.50 -17.51
C LEU A 118 -2.70 8.25 -16.79
N CYS A 119 -2.30 8.06 -15.54
CA CYS A 119 -2.83 6.99 -14.71
C CYS A 119 -4.32 7.19 -14.44
N SER A 120 -5.13 6.16 -14.70
CA SER A 120 -6.60 6.19 -14.48
C SER A 120 -7.01 6.37 -13.01
N ASN A 121 -6.13 6.05 -12.06
CA ASN A 121 -6.42 6.13 -10.63
C ASN A 121 -5.88 7.43 -9.98
N CYS A 122 -4.60 7.76 -10.19
CA CYS A 122 -4.00 8.95 -9.56
C CYS A 122 -3.92 10.18 -10.47
N GLY A 123 -4.23 10.06 -11.76
CA GLY A 123 -4.17 11.16 -12.73
C GLY A 123 -2.75 11.65 -13.06
N LEU A 124 -1.71 11.08 -12.43
CA LEU A 124 -0.32 11.43 -12.73
C LEU A 124 0.13 10.79 -14.03
N GLN A 125 0.96 11.51 -14.77
CA GLN A 125 1.60 10.98 -15.97
C GLN A 125 2.48 9.78 -15.60
N ALA A 126 2.49 8.78 -16.48
CA ALA A 126 3.49 7.73 -16.55
C ALA A 126 4.90 8.32 -16.63
N GLU A 127 5.94 7.49 -16.72
CA GLU A 127 7.34 7.97 -16.75
C GLU A 127 7.51 9.27 -17.56
N PRO A 128 8.07 10.33 -16.96
CA PRO A 128 8.16 11.62 -17.63
C PRO A 128 9.07 11.51 -18.86
N ILE A 129 8.63 12.12 -19.97
CA ILE A 129 9.47 12.27 -21.16
C ILE A 129 10.37 13.49 -20.93
N GLU A 130 11.63 13.24 -20.61
CA GLU A 130 12.61 14.32 -20.43
C GLU A 130 13.28 14.68 -21.75
N THR A 131 13.68 15.94 -21.87
CA THR A 131 14.43 16.44 -23.03
C THR A 131 15.92 16.51 -22.71
N CYS A 132 16.76 15.93 -23.56
CA CYS A 132 18.19 15.87 -23.32
C CYS A 132 18.84 17.25 -23.51
N TYR A 133 19.50 17.79 -22.48
CA TYR A 133 20.23 19.06 -22.56
C TYR A 133 21.40 19.04 -23.56
N TRP A 134 21.91 17.86 -23.92
CA TRP A 134 23.09 17.71 -24.79
C TRP A 134 22.74 17.60 -26.27
N CYS A 135 21.78 16.76 -26.64
CA CYS A 135 21.41 16.54 -28.05
C CYS A 135 19.97 16.95 -28.40
N ALA A 136 19.21 17.50 -27.45
CA ALA A 136 17.80 17.89 -27.59
C ALA A 136 16.83 16.74 -27.96
N SER A 137 17.28 15.49 -27.99
CA SER A 137 16.40 14.34 -28.15
C SER A 137 15.59 14.12 -26.87
N SER A 138 14.31 13.79 -27.04
CA SER A 138 13.41 13.46 -25.93
C SER A 138 13.23 11.95 -25.80
N GLY A 139 13.04 11.45 -24.59
CA GLY A 139 12.78 10.04 -24.37
C GLY A 139 12.61 9.67 -22.90
N PRO A 140 12.16 8.44 -22.62
CA PRO A 140 12.02 7.93 -21.26
C PRO A 140 13.34 7.49 -20.64
N GLY A 141 13.33 7.36 -19.31
CA GLY A 141 14.41 6.79 -18.51
C GLY A 141 15.38 7.84 -17.96
N LYS A 142 16.52 7.35 -17.42
CA LYS A 142 17.53 8.19 -16.76
C LYS A 142 18.62 8.72 -17.68
N PHE A 143 18.82 8.12 -18.85
CA PHE A 143 19.88 8.48 -19.79
C PHE A 143 19.35 8.58 -21.22
N CYS A 144 19.87 9.55 -21.96
CA CYS A 144 19.56 9.72 -23.37
C CYS A 144 20.13 8.57 -24.20
N ARG A 145 19.27 7.89 -24.96
CA ARG A 145 19.66 6.77 -25.83
C ARG A 145 20.51 7.19 -27.04
N VAL A 146 20.52 8.46 -27.39
CA VAL A 146 21.26 8.99 -28.55
C VAL A 146 22.69 9.38 -28.17
N CYS A 147 22.88 10.15 -27.09
CA CYS A 147 24.19 10.70 -26.71
C CYS A 147 24.74 10.21 -25.37
N GLY A 148 23.97 9.41 -24.62
CA GLY A 148 24.34 8.87 -23.32
C GLY A 148 24.34 9.87 -22.16
N ALA A 149 23.96 11.14 -22.37
CA ALA A 149 23.85 12.11 -21.27
C ALA A 149 22.74 11.69 -20.30
N GLN A 150 22.97 11.85 -19.00
CA GLN A 150 21.92 11.67 -17.99
C GLN A 150 20.82 12.71 -18.21
N PHE A 151 19.54 12.34 -18.11
CA PHE A 151 18.47 13.33 -18.14
C PHE A 151 18.50 14.17 -16.86
N VAL A 152 18.22 15.46 -17.02
CA VAL A 152 17.98 16.41 -15.92
C VAL A 152 16.49 16.67 -15.85
N SER A 153 16.01 17.10 -14.68
CA SER A 153 14.60 17.45 -14.52
C SER A 153 14.21 18.57 -15.50
N THR A 154 12.96 18.56 -15.97
CA THR A 154 12.42 19.62 -16.84
C THR A 154 12.61 21.02 -16.24
N ALA A 155 12.51 21.15 -14.92
CA ALA A 155 12.79 22.41 -14.23
C ALA A 155 14.23 22.89 -14.46
N GLU A 156 15.22 22.00 -14.40
CA GLU A 156 16.65 22.35 -14.48
C GLU A 156 17.22 22.36 -15.90
N LEU A 157 16.43 21.98 -16.91
CA LEU A 157 16.85 21.90 -18.31
C LEU A 157 17.54 23.19 -18.80
N SER A 158 16.98 24.34 -18.45
CA SER A 158 17.54 25.63 -18.87
C SER A 158 18.89 25.93 -18.20
N LEU A 159 19.10 25.46 -16.96
CA LEU A 159 20.38 25.57 -16.27
C LEU A 159 21.42 24.63 -16.89
N ALA A 160 21.04 23.39 -17.21
CA ALA A 160 21.91 22.44 -17.89
C ALA A 160 22.38 22.95 -19.26
N LEU A 161 21.49 23.56 -20.04
CA LEU A 161 21.83 24.21 -21.31
C LEU A 161 22.81 25.39 -21.13
N LEU A 162 22.63 26.19 -20.07
CA LEU A 162 23.57 27.26 -19.74
C LEU A 162 24.95 26.70 -19.41
N LEU A 163 25.03 25.67 -18.56
CA LEU A 163 26.30 25.04 -18.16
C LEU A 163 27.02 24.39 -19.36
N ARG A 164 26.26 23.78 -20.28
CA ARG A 164 26.80 23.28 -21.55
C ARG A 164 27.41 24.42 -22.38
N ARG A 165 26.73 25.56 -22.48
CA ARG A 165 27.25 26.74 -23.20
C ARG A 165 28.49 27.33 -22.53
N ASP A 166 28.56 27.26 -21.20
CA ASP A 166 29.73 27.67 -20.41
C ASP A 166 30.90 26.65 -20.51
N GLY A 167 30.75 25.57 -21.28
CA GLY A 167 31.82 24.61 -21.57
C GLY A 167 31.99 23.49 -20.55
N VAL A 168 31.02 23.28 -19.65
CA VAL A 168 31.05 22.16 -18.71
C VAL A 168 30.89 20.83 -19.47
N ALA A 169 31.70 19.83 -19.09
CA ALA A 169 31.66 18.50 -19.70
C ALA A 169 30.29 17.82 -19.50
N LYS A 170 29.93 16.98 -20.49
CA LYS A 170 28.63 16.28 -20.55
C LYS A 170 28.28 15.62 -19.21
N ASP A 171 29.19 14.84 -18.65
CA ASP A 171 28.92 14.01 -17.47
C ASP A 171 29.03 14.77 -16.14
N ASP A 172 29.59 15.99 -16.17
CA ASP A 172 29.74 16.85 -14.99
C ASP A 172 28.54 17.77 -14.76
N ILE A 173 27.72 18.02 -15.79
CA ILE A 173 26.56 18.92 -15.69
C ILE A 173 25.55 18.43 -14.63
N PRO A 174 25.08 17.17 -14.63
CA PRO A 174 24.16 16.69 -13.60
C PRO A 174 24.77 16.77 -12.20
N ARG A 175 26.03 16.35 -12.06
CA ARG A 175 26.75 16.40 -10.78
C ARG A 175 26.87 17.81 -10.23
N LYS A 176 27.13 18.80 -11.09
CA LYS A 176 27.16 20.21 -10.69
C LYS A 176 25.78 20.70 -10.27
N LEU A 177 24.73 20.35 -11.01
CA LEU A 177 23.37 20.76 -10.65
C LEU A 177 22.93 20.16 -9.32
N ASP A 178 23.31 18.92 -9.03
CA ASP A 178 23.02 18.26 -7.74
C ASP A 178 23.81 18.88 -6.58
N ALA A 179 25.04 19.35 -6.84
CA ALA A 179 25.90 19.97 -5.83
C ALA A 179 25.52 21.42 -5.48
N LEU A 180 24.79 22.11 -6.35
CA LEU A 180 24.42 23.52 -6.15
C LEU A 180 23.25 23.67 -5.19
N ASN A 181 23.36 24.62 -4.26
CA ASN A 181 22.28 25.00 -3.35
C ASN A 181 21.25 25.90 -4.06
N ALA A 182 20.08 26.08 -3.43
CA ALA A 182 18.97 26.86 -4.00
C ALA A 182 19.37 28.29 -4.40
N SER A 183 20.13 29.00 -3.56
CA SER A 183 20.60 30.37 -3.86
C SER A 183 21.54 30.44 -5.07
N GLU A 184 22.37 29.41 -5.26
CA GLU A 184 23.30 29.35 -6.39
C GLU A 184 22.55 29.01 -7.69
N LYS A 185 21.56 28.11 -7.61
CA LYS A 185 20.63 27.85 -8.73
C LYS A 185 19.87 29.11 -9.13
N ASP A 186 19.41 29.92 -8.16
CA ASP A 186 18.74 31.20 -8.43
C ASP A 186 19.65 32.22 -9.14
N ALA A 187 20.93 32.27 -8.77
CA ALA A 187 21.91 33.11 -9.46
C ALA A 187 22.10 32.68 -10.92
N LEU A 188 22.18 31.38 -11.18
CA LEU A 188 22.22 30.83 -12.55
C LEU A 188 20.93 31.13 -13.32
N TRP A 189 19.76 31.01 -12.70
CA TRP A 189 18.49 31.44 -13.30
C TRP A 189 18.47 32.92 -13.64
N GLY A 190 19.10 33.76 -12.84
CA GLY A 190 19.33 35.17 -13.18
C GLY A 190 20.10 35.33 -14.49
N ARG A 191 21.14 34.51 -14.72
CA ARG A 191 21.91 34.50 -15.98
C ARG A 191 21.07 33.99 -17.16
N VAL A 192 20.30 32.90 -16.97
CA VAL A 192 19.41 32.36 -18.01
C VAL A 192 18.39 33.41 -18.46
N ARG A 193 17.76 34.11 -17.52
CA ARG A 193 16.76 35.16 -17.82
C ARG A 193 17.37 36.32 -18.60
N ARG A 194 18.58 36.77 -18.23
CA ARG A 194 19.30 37.82 -18.97
C ARG A 194 19.72 37.40 -20.37
N ALA A 195 20.00 36.12 -20.60
CA ALA A 195 20.43 35.62 -21.90
C ALA A 195 19.27 35.35 -22.88
N ARG A 196 18.00 35.49 -22.44
CA ARG A 196 16.79 35.33 -23.26
C ARG A 196 16.17 36.67 -23.70
N LEU A 197 16.63 37.79 -23.15
CA LEU A 197 16.35 39.15 -23.62
C LEU A 197 17.39 39.54 -24.67
#